data_AF-A0A7S0BAI9-F1
#
_entry.id   AF-A0A7S0BAI9-F1
#
_cell.length_a   1.000
_cell.length_b   1.000
_cell.length_c   1.000
_cell.angle_alpha   90.00
_cell.angle_beta   90.00
_cell.angle_gamma   90.00
#
_symmetry.space_group_name_H-M   'P 1'
#
loop_
_entity.id
_entity.type
_entity.pdbx_description
1 polymer ?
#
loop_
_entity_poly.entity_id
_entity_poly.type
_entity_poly.pdbx_seq_one_letter_code
_entity_poly.pdbx_strand_id
1 'polypeptide(L)'
;AIASQGLRVKPPGAAQHGSAFGNGIYFANAFAKSRSYSSCHNGVGFMLLCEVSTGRSLESTGFNFHQAVKQARIEAARERLGLKPEDLPKDHPELMEAISEIDKDFENGLVEDLSGTKYDSFHMRSGAGPDPEGDVVHPDGYKVPCGPIRADGKPGALGGSPRDEIIVYDPARVRLRYVVELRDANCSLFKPAPKLLESKRASTLESQATEHTPPADEEQDEDEAEEEEE
;
A
#
# COMPACT_ATOMS: atom_id res chain seq x y z
N ALA A 1 -6.85 8.18 -22.12
CA ALA A 1 -8.05 8.19 -21.27
C ALA A 1 -7.71 8.54 -19.82
N ILE A 2 -6.98 7.71 -19.07
CA ILE A 2 -6.68 7.98 -17.64
C ILE A 2 -5.92 9.31 -17.43
N ALA A 3 -4.90 9.59 -18.23
CA ALA A 3 -4.14 10.84 -18.11
C ALA A 3 -4.99 12.11 -18.34
N SER A 4 -6.06 12.02 -19.14
CA SER A 4 -6.91 13.17 -19.49
C SER A 4 -8.20 13.25 -18.67
N GLN A 5 -8.62 12.16 -18.04
CA GLN A 5 -9.94 12.05 -17.40
C GLN A 5 -9.88 11.53 -15.96
N GLY A 6 -8.68 11.22 -15.45
CA GLY A 6 -8.49 10.57 -14.16
C GLY A 6 -8.89 9.09 -14.16
N LEU A 7 -8.72 8.45 -13.00
CA LEU A 7 -9.29 7.14 -12.72
C LEU A 7 -10.80 7.32 -12.44
N ARG A 8 -11.62 6.46 -13.04
CA ARG A 8 -13.09 6.55 -12.94
C ARG A 8 -13.64 5.29 -12.28
N VAL A 9 -14.67 5.50 -11.47
CA VAL A 9 -15.56 4.41 -11.08
C VAL A 9 -16.24 3.85 -12.32
N LYS A 10 -16.46 2.54 -12.30
CA LYS A 10 -17.15 1.84 -13.38
C LYS A 10 -18.54 2.47 -13.61
N PRO A 11 -18.91 2.79 -14.87
CA PRO A 11 -20.25 3.26 -15.17
C PRO A 11 -21.29 2.14 -15.02
N PRO A 12 -22.55 2.47 -14.66
CA PRO A 12 -23.63 1.48 -14.59
C PRO A 12 -23.75 0.68 -15.90
N GLY A 13 -23.87 -0.65 -15.80
CA GLY A 13 -24.09 -1.54 -16.95
C GLY A 13 -22.84 -2.02 -17.71
N ALA A 14 -21.62 -1.63 -17.32
CA ALA A 14 -20.40 -2.20 -17.89
C ALA A 14 -20.15 -3.67 -17.43
N ALA A 15 -19.41 -4.45 -18.23
CA ALA A 15 -19.12 -5.86 -17.94
C ALA A 15 -18.60 -6.09 -16.50
N GLN A 16 -19.00 -7.20 -15.85
CA GLN A 16 -18.75 -7.45 -14.42
C GLN A 16 -17.35 -7.98 -14.06
N HIS A 17 -16.43 -8.11 -15.03
CA HIS A 17 -15.11 -8.66 -14.74
C HIS A 17 -14.29 -7.65 -13.91
N GLY A 18 -13.81 -8.06 -12.73
CA GLY A 18 -12.96 -7.23 -11.86
C GLY A 18 -13.70 -6.36 -10.84
N SER A 19 -14.98 -6.62 -10.54
CA SER A 19 -15.78 -5.88 -9.55
C SER A 19 -16.11 -6.73 -8.31
N ALA A 20 -15.14 -7.50 -7.79
CA ALA A 20 -15.37 -8.41 -6.65
C ALA A 20 -15.89 -7.71 -5.39
N PHE A 21 -15.58 -6.42 -5.26
CA PHE A 21 -15.90 -5.56 -4.13
C PHE A 21 -16.70 -4.33 -4.57
N GLY A 22 -17.56 -4.50 -5.58
CA GLY A 22 -18.39 -3.44 -6.11
C GLY A 22 -17.71 -2.52 -7.13
N ASN A 23 -18.39 -1.44 -7.47
CA ASN A 23 -18.01 -0.44 -8.45
C ASN A 23 -17.14 0.64 -7.80
N GLY A 24 -15.86 0.31 -7.62
CA GLY A 24 -14.85 1.24 -7.11
C GLY A 24 -13.60 1.30 -7.98
N ILE A 25 -12.60 2.04 -7.50
CA ILE A 25 -11.25 2.12 -8.06
C ILE A 25 -10.35 1.23 -7.20
N TYR A 26 -9.71 0.24 -7.82
CA TYR A 26 -8.97 -0.82 -7.14
C TYR A 26 -7.47 -0.52 -7.14
N PHE A 27 -6.87 -0.63 -5.96
CA PHE A 27 -5.45 -0.49 -5.69
C PHE A 27 -4.91 -1.72 -4.99
N ALA A 28 -3.60 -1.93 -5.05
CA ALA A 28 -2.91 -2.94 -4.28
C ALA A 28 -1.69 -2.31 -3.60
N ASN A 29 -1.34 -2.83 -2.43
CA ASN A 29 -0.13 -2.45 -1.69
C ASN A 29 1.08 -3.35 -2.06
N ALA A 30 0.90 -4.31 -2.97
CA ALA A 30 1.96 -5.20 -3.45
C ALA A 30 2.10 -5.11 -4.98
N PHE A 31 3.33 -4.84 -5.45
CA PHE A 31 3.64 -4.70 -6.89
C PHE A 31 3.17 -5.90 -7.73
N ALA A 32 3.43 -7.13 -7.25
CA ALA A 32 3.13 -8.35 -7.98
C ALA A 32 1.64 -8.50 -8.32
N LYS A 33 0.75 -8.01 -7.45
CA LYS A 33 -0.70 -8.05 -7.66
C LYS A 33 -1.14 -7.09 -8.76
N SER A 34 -0.68 -5.84 -8.76
CA SER A 34 -1.02 -4.90 -9.84
C SER A 34 -0.33 -5.25 -11.15
N ARG A 35 0.87 -5.85 -11.11
CA ARG A 35 1.61 -6.27 -12.31
C ARG A 35 0.83 -7.25 -13.18
N SER A 36 -0.01 -8.12 -12.61
CA SER A 36 -0.83 -9.06 -13.40
C SER A 36 -1.91 -8.38 -14.24
N TYR A 37 -2.27 -7.13 -13.92
CA TYR A 37 -3.24 -6.33 -14.69
C TYR A 37 -2.57 -5.42 -15.73
N SER A 38 -1.23 -5.35 -15.75
CA SER A 38 -0.48 -4.65 -16.80
C SER A 38 -0.07 -5.65 -17.89
N SER A 39 -0.71 -5.56 -19.05
CA SER A 39 -0.16 -6.19 -20.25
C SER A 39 1.03 -5.36 -20.76
N CYS A 40 2.06 -6.04 -21.25
CA CYS A 40 3.13 -5.38 -21.98
C CYS A 40 2.83 -5.48 -23.47
N HIS A 41 2.85 -4.36 -24.19
CA HIS A 41 2.79 -4.32 -25.64
C HIS A 41 4.17 -3.93 -26.17
N ASN A 42 4.74 -4.73 -27.07
CA ASN A 42 6.12 -4.55 -27.56
C ASN A 42 7.13 -4.44 -26.41
N GLY A 43 6.93 -5.23 -25.35
CA GLY A 43 7.79 -5.22 -24.16
C GLY A 43 7.60 -4.04 -23.21
N VAL A 44 6.75 -3.06 -23.54
CA VAL A 44 6.46 -1.91 -22.67
C VAL A 44 5.11 -2.08 -21.99
N GLY A 45 5.06 -1.94 -20.67
CA GLY A 45 3.83 -1.82 -19.88
C GLY A 45 3.85 -0.55 -19.04
N PHE A 46 2.72 -0.21 -18.43
CA PHE A 46 2.63 0.95 -17.54
C PHE A 46 1.90 0.59 -16.25
N MET A 47 2.41 1.08 -15.15
CA MET A 47 1.75 1.06 -13.84
C MET A 47 1.59 2.48 -13.32
N LEU A 48 0.53 2.69 -12.55
CA LEU A 48 0.24 3.99 -11.94
C LEU A 48 0.48 3.88 -10.44
N LEU A 49 1.19 4.85 -9.88
CA LEU A 49 1.28 5.06 -8.44
C LEU A 49 0.41 6.27 -8.09
N CYS A 50 -0.54 6.04 -7.19
CA CYS A 50 -1.49 7.04 -6.75
C CYS A 50 -1.39 7.23 -5.24
N GLU A 51 -1.53 8.47 -4.81
CA GLU A 51 -1.92 8.77 -3.43
C GLU A 51 -3.43 8.47 -3.31
N VAL A 52 -3.81 7.70 -2.28
CA VAL A 52 -5.18 7.24 -2.05
C VAL A 52 -5.61 7.56 -0.62
N SER A 53 -6.63 8.38 -0.47
CA SER A 53 -7.21 8.74 0.83
C SER A 53 -8.26 7.71 1.26
N THR A 54 -7.84 6.72 2.05
CA THR A 54 -8.70 5.62 2.52
C THR A 54 -9.73 6.05 3.57
N GLY A 55 -9.42 7.04 4.41
CA GLY A 55 -10.33 7.45 5.49
C GLY A 55 -10.63 6.28 6.45
N ARG A 56 -11.90 6.12 6.85
CA ARG A 56 -12.35 4.96 7.63
C ARG A 56 -12.48 3.75 6.70
N SER A 57 -11.56 2.82 6.81
CA SER A 57 -11.58 1.60 6.00
C SER A 57 -12.46 0.51 6.62
N LEU A 58 -13.38 -0.05 5.84
CA LEU A 58 -14.06 -1.31 6.17
C LEU A 58 -13.15 -2.46 5.76
N GLU A 59 -12.71 -3.26 6.73
CA GLU A 59 -11.81 -4.38 6.48
C GLU A 59 -12.54 -5.73 6.44
N SER A 60 -12.11 -6.62 5.54
CA SER A 60 -12.51 -8.03 5.59
C SER A 60 -11.35 -8.94 5.21
N THR A 61 -11.32 -10.17 5.74
CA THR A 61 -10.42 -11.23 5.25
C THR A 61 -11.08 -11.97 4.08
N GLY A 62 -10.37 -12.11 2.97
CA GLY A 62 -10.86 -12.83 1.78
C GLY A 62 -12.03 -12.14 1.08
N PHE A 63 -12.80 -12.90 0.28
CA PHE A 63 -13.85 -12.37 -0.60
C PHE A 63 -15.21 -12.22 0.11
N ASN A 64 -15.26 -11.47 1.22
CA ASN A 64 -16.45 -11.35 2.08
C ASN A 64 -17.12 -9.96 2.04
N PHE A 65 -17.05 -9.28 0.90
CA PHE A 65 -17.55 -7.90 0.76
C PHE A 65 -19.03 -7.73 1.10
N HIS A 66 -19.92 -8.55 0.52
CA HIS A 66 -21.36 -8.41 0.81
C HIS A 66 -21.67 -8.61 2.29
N GLN A 67 -21.05 -9.60 2.93
CA GLN A 67 -21.24 -9.85 4.36
C GLN A 67 -20.73 -8.68 5.20
N ALA A 68 -19.53 -8.15 4.89
CA ALA A 68 -18.94 -7.02 5.60
C ALA A 68 -19.81 -5.75 5.46
N VAL A 69 -20.29 -5.44 4.25
CA VAL A 69 -21.16 -4.28 4.02
C VAL A 69 -22.50 -4.45 4.72
N LYS A 70 -23.12 -5.64 4.65
CA LYS A 70 -24.39 -5.92 5.34
C LYS A 70 -24.27 -5.67 6.83
N GLN A 71 -23.23 -6.22 7.46
CA GLN A 71 -22.96 -6.04 8.89
C GLN A 71 -22.73 -4.56 9.23
N ALA A 72 -21.94 -3.84 8.42
CA ALA A 72 -21.68 -2.41 8.62
C ALA A 72 -22.94 -1.54 8.48
N ARG A 73 -23.87 -1.88 7.57
CA ARG A 73 -25.17 -1.19 7.44
C ARG A 73 -26.05 -1.44 8.66
N ILE A 74 -26.07 -2.66 9.18
CA ILE A 74 -26.82 -2.99 10.42
C ILE A 74 -26.24 -2.23 11.62
N GLU A 75 -24.91 -2.15 11.73
CA GLU A 75 -24.26 -1.35 12.78
C GLU A 75 -24.60 0.14 12.67
N ALA A 76 -24.59 0.71 11.47
CA ALA A 76 -25.00 2.09 11.25
C ALA A 76 -26.49 2.32 11.60
N ALA A 77 -27.36 1.34 11.34
CA ALA A 77 -28.75 1.39 11.75
C ALA A 77 -28.91 1.35 13.27
N ARG A 78 -28.18 0.47 13.96
CA ARG A 78 -28.15 0.43 15.43
C ARG A 78 -27.69 1.75 16.03
N GLU A 79 -26.60 2.32 15.51
CA GLU A 79 -26.05 3.60 15.97
C GLU A 79 -27.07 4.73 15.84
N ARG A 80 -27.76 4.83 14.70
CA ARG A 80 -28.83 5.81 14.46
C ARG A 80 -30.02 5.65 15.41
N LEU A 81 -30.30 4.43 15.84
CA LEU A 81 -31.38 4.12 16.79
C LEU A 81 -30.93 4.21 18.26
N GLY A 82 -29.65 4.51 18.53
CA GLY A 82 -29.09 4.54 19.88
C GLY A 82 -29.00 3.16 20.54
N LEU A 83 -28.99 2.09 19.75
CA LEU A 83 -28.98 0.71 20.23
C LEU A 83 -27.55 0.19 20.43
N LYS A 84 -27.37 -0.59 21.48
CA LYS A 84 -26.13 -1.29 21.79
C LYS A 84 -26.00 -2.60 21.00
N PRO A 85 -24.80 -3.17 20.90
CA PRO A 85 -24.61 -4.46 20.23
C PRO A 85 -25.43 -5.61 20.84
N GLU A 86 -25.60 -5.61 22.16
CA GLU A 86 -26.36 -6.64 22.91
C GLU A 86 -27.88 -6.58 22.72
N ASP A 87 -28.40 -5.46 22.23
CA ASP A 87 -29.84 -5.29 22.01
C ASP A 87 -30.33 -6.23 20.88
N LEU A 88 -31.30 -7.08 21.21
CA LEU A 88 -31.77 -8.13 20.31
C LEU A 88 -32.72 -7.52 19.27
N PRO A 89 -32.54 -7.79 17.95
CA PRO A 89 -33.39 -7.22 16.91
C PRO A 89 -34.88 -7.40 17.15
N LYS A 90 -35.31 -8.57 17.61
CA LYS A 90 -36.72 -8.90 17.88
C LYS A 90 -37.42 -7.95 18.86
N ASP A 91 -36.67 -7.29 19.74
CA ASP A 91 -37.19 -6.38 20.76
C ASP A 91 -37.29 -4.93 20.24
N HIS A 92 -36.83 -4.68 19.01
CA HIS A 92 -36.77 -3.36 18.37
C HIS A 92 -37.36 -3.39 16.95
N PRO A 93 -38.67 -3.11 16.78
CA PRO A 93 -39.35 -3.15 15.47
C PRO A 93 -38.67 -2.30 14.39
N GLU A 94 -38.18 -1.10 14.75
CA GLU A 94 -37.47 -0.21 13.81
C GLU A 94 -36.14 -0.80 13.32
N LEU A 95 -35.44 -1.58 14.16
CA LEU A 95 -34.24 -2.28 13.76
C LEU A 95 -34.57 -3.48 12.86
N MET A 96 -35.64 -4.21 13.14
CA MET A 96 -36.12 -5.31 12.29
C MET A 96 -36.53 -4.82 10.90
N GLU A 97 -37.23 -3.68 10.83
CA GLU A 97 -37.58 -3.03 9.56
C GLU A 97 -36.32 -2.62 8.78
N ALA A 98 -35.35 -1.97 9.44
CA ALA A 98 -34.09 -1.60 8.80
C ALA A 98 -33.30 -2.82 8.29
N ILE A 99 -33.24 -3.91 9.07
CA ILE A 99 -32.61 -5.17 8.64
C ILE A 99 -33.34 -5.75 7.44
N SER A 100 -34.69 -5.74 7.44
CA SER A 100 -35.47 -6.25 6.32
C SER A 100 -35.23 -5.46 5.02
N GLU A 101 -35.13 -4.13 5.09
CA GLU A 101 -34.80 -3.32 3.91
C GLU A 101 -33.36 -3.57 3.43
N ILE A 102 -32.40 -3.69 4.36
CA ILE A 102 -31.03 -4.09 4.01
C ILE A 102 -31.04 -5.44 3.29
N ASP A 103 -31.77 -6.44 3.82
CA ASP A 103 -31.84 -7.77 3.23
C ASP A 103 -32.38 -7.74 1.79
N LYS A 104 -33.42 -6.93 1.54
CA LYS A 104 -33.97 -6.73 0.19
C LYS A 104 -32.93 -6.15 -0.78
N ASP A 105 -32.12 -5.17 -0.36
CA ASP A 105 -31.05 -4.63 -1.21
C ASP A 105 -30.07 -5.71 -1.67
N PHE A 106 -29.69 -6.60 -0.74
CA PHE A 106 -28.77 -7.71 -1.02
C PHE A 106 -29.40 -8.79 -1.91
N GLU A 107 -30.66 -9.15 -1.67
CA GLU A 107 -31.42 -10.10 -2.49
C GLU A 107 -31.59 -9.59 -3.92
N ASN A 108 -31.78 -8.29 -4.10
CA ASN A 108 -31.89 -7.65 -5.41
C ASN A 108 -30.53 -7.44 -6.12
N GLY A 109 -29.41 -7.76 -5.46
CA GLY A 109 -28.06 -7.59 -6.02
C GLY A 109 -27.66 -6.13 -6.26
N LEU A 110 -28.24 -5.19 -5.51
CA LEU A 110 -28.05 -3.73 -5.71
C LEU A 110 -26.83 -3.17 -4.96
N VAL A 111 -26.06 -4.01 -4.27
CA VAL A 111 -24.95 -3.57 -3.41
C VAL A 111 -23.66 -3.49 -4.22
N GLU A 112 -23.36 -2.30 -4.72
CA GLU A 112 -22.17 -2.03 -5.54
C GLU A 112 -21.13 -1.13 -4.85
N ASP A 113 -21.38 -0.67 -3.62
CA ASP A 113 -20.49 0.23 -2.90
C ASP A 113 -20.68 0.12 -1.36
N LEU A 114 -20.19 1.13 -0.63
CA LEU A 114 -20.31 1.24 0.83
C LEU A 114 -21.46 2.15 1.29
N SER A 115 -22.38 2.52 0.40
CA SER A 115 -23.52 3.37 0.73
C SER A 115 -24.32 2.76 1.88
N GLY A 116 -24.80 3.60 2.80
CA GLY A 116 -25.49 3.16 4.01
C GLY A 116 -24.56 2.67 5.14
N THR A 117 -23.24 2.69 4.96
CA THR A 117 -22.26 2.46 6.02
C THR A 117 -21.58 3.76 6.44
N LYS A 118 -20.76 3.72 7.50
CA LYS A 118 -19.89 4.84 7.91
C LYS A 118 -18.51 4.82 7.26
N TYR A 119 -18.21 3.85 6.40
CA TYR A 119 -16.87 3.64 5.87
C TYR A 119 -16.67 4.34 4.53
N ASP A 120 -15.43 4.73 4.30
CA ASP A 120 -14.99 5.55 3.18
C ASP A 120 -14.31 4.73 2.06
N SER A 121 -13.67 3.63 2.46
CA SER A 121 -12.98 2.69 1.59
C SER A 121 -13.19 1.26 2.06
N PHE A 122 -12.93 0.30 1.18
CA PHE A 122 -12.91 -1.12 1.53
C PHE A 122 -11.49 -1.66 1.40
N HIS A 123 -11.06 -2.48 2.35
CA HIS A 123 -9.75 -3.15 2.31
C HIS A 123 -9.94 -4.64 2.51
N MET A 124 -9.80 -5.38 1.40
CA MET A 124 -9.72 -6.83 1.45
C MET A 124 -8.29 -7.22 1.83
N ARG A 125 -8.16 -7.96 2.94
CA ARG A 125 -6.91 -8.57 3.36
C ARG A 125 -6.80 -9.99 2.83
N SER A 126 -5.71 -10.27 2.13
CA SER A 126 -5.37 -11.61 1.65
C SER A 126 -4.63 -12.44 2.69
N GLY A 127 -4.20 -11.81 3.80
CA GLY A 127 -3.48 -12.43 4.91
C GLY A 127 -1.95 -12.38 4.79
N ALA A 128 -1.45 -11.61 3.82
CA ALA A 128 -0.08 -11.16 3.80
C ALA A 128 -0.01 -9.78 3.14
N GLY A 129 0.92 -8.95 3.60
CA GLY A 129 1.07 -7.59 3.10
C GLY A 129 2.43 -7.02 3.46
N PRO A 130 2.77 -5.83 2.94
CA PRO A 130 3.96 -5.12 3.34
C PRO A 130 3.91 -4.80 4.85
N ASP A 131 5.00 -5.05 5.55
CA ASP A 131 5.14 -4.70 6.95
C ASP A 131 5.09 -3.17 7.15
N PRO A 132 4.14 -2.63 7.93
CA PRO A 132 4.05 -1.20 8.21
C PRO A 132 5.29 -0.60 8.86
N GLU A 133 6.14 -1.39 9.54
CA GLU A 133 7.41 -0.90 10.11
C GLU A 133 8.39 -0.44 9.02
N GLY A 134 8.24 -0.94 7.79
CA GLY A 134 9.02 -0.53 6.63
C GLY A 134 8.37 0.57 5.79
N ASP A 135 7.27 1.18 6.24
CA ASP A 135 6.64 2.29 5.54
C ASP A 135 7.60 3.49 5.44
N VAL A 136 7.69 4.07 4.25
CA VAL A 136 8.42 5.33 4.01
C VAL A 136 7.41 6.47 3.93
N VAL A 137 7.62 7.53 4.69
CA VAL A 137 6.82 8.75 4.59
C VAL A 137 7.43 9.65 3.52
N HIS A 138 6.66 9.91 2.47
CA HIS A 138 7.05 10.87 1.42
C HIS A 138 7.02 12.30 2.00
N PRO A 139 7.87 13.25 1.52
CA PRO A 139 7.87 14.63 2.00
C PRO A 139 6.50 15.36 1.93
N ASP A 140 5.64 14.95 1.00
CA ASP A 140 4.25 15.43 0.89
C ASP A 140 3.31 14.88 1.98
N GLY A 141 3.79 14.00 2.86
CA GLY A 141 3.07 13.48 4.03
C GLY A 141 2.36 12.13 3.86
N TYR A 142 2.28 11.57 2.66
CA TYR A 142 1.68 10.24 2.45
C TYR A 142 2.67 9.10 2.71
N LYS A 143 2.14 7.93 3.08
CA LYS A 143 2.93 6.71 3.31
C LYS A 143 3.09 5.91 2.02
N VAL A 144 4.27 5.34 1.83
CA VAL A 144 4.59 4.39 0.77
C VAL A 144 4.91 3.04 1.44
N PRO A 145 4.14 1.97 1.16
CA PRO A 145 4.32 0.69 1.83
C PRO A 145 5.52 -0.06 1.25
N CYS A 146 6.70 0.21 1.81
CA CYS A 146 7.98 -0.32 1.35
C CYS A 146 8.50 -1.51 2.17
N GLY A 147 7.76 -1.92 3.21
CA GLY A 147 8.17 -3.02 4.06
C GLY A 147 8.21 -4.38 3.35
N PRO A 148 8.99 -5.34 3.89
CA PRO A 148 9.00 -6.70 3.39
C PRO A 148 7.61 -7.32 3.52
N ILE A 149 7.25 -8.20 2.58
CA ILE A 149 5.98 -8.93 2.66
C ILE A 149 6.03 -9.90 3.84
N ARG A 150 5.07 -9.79 4.76
CA ARG A 150 4.88 -10.68 5.90
C ARG A 150 3.45 -11.20 5.94
N ALA A 151 3.28 -12.39 6.50
CA ALA A 151 1.95 -12.88 6.85
C ALA A 151 1.39 -12.02 7.99
N ASP A 152 0.09 -11.70 7.95
CA ASP A 152 -0.55 -10.87 8.98
C ASP A 152 -0.96 -11.68 10.24
N GLY A 153 -0.73 -13.00 10.22
CA GLY A 153 -1.06 -13.91 11.31
C GLY A 153 -2.56 -14.14 11.52
N LYS A 154 -3.43 -13.63 10.65
CA LYS A 154 -4.88 -13.73 10.82
C LYS A 154 -5.45 -14.98 10.15
N PRO A 155 -6.29 -15.77 10.85
CA PRO A 155 -6.95 -16.92 10.26
C PRO A 155 -7.92 -16.48 9.13
N GLY A 156 -7.98 -17.25 8.03
CA GLY A 156 -8.82 -16.94 6.87
C GLY A 156 -8.10 -16.29 5.67
N ALA A 157 -6.77 -16.17 5.72
CA ALA A 157 -5.93 -15.72 4.63
C ALA A 157 -6.08 -16.59 3.36
N LEU A 158 -6.06 -15.97 2.18
CA LEU A 158 -5.98 -16.63 0.86
C LEU A 158 -4.57 -17.26 0.64
N GLY A 159 -4.08 -18.05 1.59
CA GLY A 159 -2.80 -18.76 1.49
C GLY A 159 -1.55 -17.88 1.60
N GLY A 160 -1.62 -16.76 2.33
CA GLY A 160 -0.43 -15.97 2.71
C GLY A 160 0.29 -15.24 1.56
N SER A 161 -0.33 -15.14 0.38
CA SER A 161 0.23 -14.33 -0.72
C SER A 161 -0.25 -12.87 -0.60
N PRO A 162 0.60 -11.87 -0.91
CA PRO A 162 0.26 -10.45 -0.78
C PRO A 162 -0.63 -9.99 -1.93
N ARG A 163 -1.94 -10.09 -1.72
CA ARG A 163 -2.98 -9.81 -2.72
C ARG A 163 -4.08 -8.93 -2.16
N ASP A 164 -3.76 -8.15 -1.13
CA ASP A 164 -4.68 -7.14 -0.63
C ASP A 164 -5.20 -6.27 -1.76
N GLU A 165 -6.48 -5.94 -1.68
CA GLU A 165 -7.13 -4.98 -2.57
C GLU A 165 -7.73 -3.86 -1.73
N ILE A 166 -7.38 -2.63 -2.08
CA ILE A 166 -7.85 -1.40 -1.44
C ILE A 166 -8.73 -0.70 -2.46
N ILE A 167 -9.98 -0.44 -2.09
CA ILE A 167 -11.00 0.07 -2.99
C ILE A 167 -11.56 1.37 -2.43
N VAL A 168 -11.59 2.39 -3.27
CA VAL A 168 -12.30 3.65 -3.00
C VAL A 168 -13.42 3.83 -4.02
N TYR A 169 -14.56 4.33 -3.56
CA TYR A 169 -15.77 4.50 -4.38
C TYR A 169 -15.97 5.97 -4.81
N ASP A 170 -15.13 6.87 -4.32
CA ASP A 170 -15.10 8.28 -4.69
C ASP A 170 -13.78 8.62 -5.41
N PRO A 171 -13.82 8.99 -6.71
CA PRO A 171 -12.64 9.42 -7.44
C PRO A 171 -11.88 10.59 -6.82
N ALA A 172 -12.53 11.47 -6.05
CA ALA A 172 -11.88 12.60 -5.38
C ALA A 172 -10.85 12.16 -4.34
N ARG A 173 -10.89 10.90 -3.91
CA ARG A 173 -9.91 10.30 -2.98
C ARG A 173 -8.61 9.85 -3.64
N VAL A 174 -8.50 9.99 -4.97
CA VAL A 174 -7.37 9.48 -5.74
C VAL A 174 -6.62 10.62 -6.39
N ARG A 175 -5.31 10.68 -6.12
CA ARG A 175 -4.40 11.60 -6.82
C ARG A 175 -3.26 10.82 -7.47
N LEU A 176 -3.25 10.78 -8.80
CA LEU A 176 -2.16 10.19 -9.58
C LEU A 176 -0.85 10.97 -9.35
N ARG A 177 0.23 10.27 -9.03
CA ARG A 177 1.55 10.86 -8.75
C ARG A 177 2.59 10.47 -9.78
N TYR A 178 2.68 9.17 -10.09
CA TYR A 178 3.70 8.65 -10.98
C TYR A 178 3.11 7.71 -12.01
N VAL A 179 3.70 7.73 -13.20
CA VAL A 179 3.55 6.70 -14.21
C VAL A 179 4.87 5.95 -14.27
N VAL A 180 4.83 4.66 -13.96
CA VAL A 180 6.00 3.78 -14.00
C VAL A 180 5.94 3.00 -15.31
N GLU A 181 6.95 3.21 -16.16
CA GLU A 181 7.15 2.38 -17.35
C GLU A 181 7.79 1.06 -16.94
N LEU A 182 7.12 -0.04 -17.27
CA LEU A 182 7.63 -1.39 -17.11
C LEU A 182 8.27 -1.85 -18.42
N ARG A 183 9.44 -2.48 -18.32
CA ARG A 183 10.14 -3.07 -19.47
C ARG A 183 10.31 -4.56 -19.27
N ASP A 184 9.87 -5.33 -20.26
CA ASP A 184 10.21 -6.74 -20.38
C ASP A 184 11.64 -6.87 -20.88
N ALA A 185 12.55 -7.27 -19.98
CA ALA A 185 13.95 -7.44 -20.27
C ALA A 185 14.22 -8.52 -21.35
N ASN A 186 13.26 -9.41 -21.60
CA ASN A 186 13.38 -10.46 -22.62
C ASN A 186 12.87 -10.01 -23.99
N CYS A 187 12.30 -8.80 -24.10
CA CYS A 187 11.82 -8.30 -25.38
C CYS A 187 13.00 -7.87 -26.26
N SER A 188 13.11 -8.51 -27.43
CA SER A 188 14.18 -8.28 -28.42
C SER A 188 14.23 -6.86 -28.99
N LEU A 189 13.17 -6.07 -28.80
CA LEU A 189 13.12 -4.66 -29.19
C LEU A 189 13.97 -3.77 -28.28
N PHE A 190 14.23 -4.17 -27.03
CA PHE A 190 15.12 -3.42 -26.15
C PHE A 190 16.57 -3.85 -26.37
N LYS A 191 17.42 -2.88 -26.68
CA LYS A 191 18.86 -3.06 -26.62
C LYS A 191 19.31 -2.87 -25.18
N PRO A 192 20.18 -3.75 -24.63
CA PRO A 192 20.80 -3.51 -23.34
C PRO A 192 21.44 -2.12 -23.34
N ALA A 193 21.21 -1.33 -22.30
CA ALA A 193 21.99 -0.13 -22.10
C ALA A 193 23.46 -0.53 -22.04
N PRO A 194 24.38 0.17 -22.74
CA PRO A 194 25.80 -0.02 -22.51
C PRO A 194 26.04 0.10 -21.02
N LYS A 195 26.67 -0.89 -20.39
CA LYS A 195 27.12 -0.75 -19.02
C LYS A 195 27.92 0.54 -18.99
N LEU A 196 27.53 1.52 -18.17
CA LEU A 196 28.38 2.68 -17.94
C LEU A 196 29.75 2.08 -17.58
N LEU A 197 30.76 2.36 -18.39
CA LEU A 197 32.13 2.16 -17.98
C LEU A 197 32.22 2.89 -16.64
N GLU A 198 32.45 2.14 -15.56
CA GLU A 198 32.91 2.67 -14.29
C GLU A 198 34.27 3.33 -14.56
N SER A 199 34.23 4.49 -15.19
CA SER A 199 35.39 5.28 -15.52
C SER A 199 35.75 6.03 -14.25
N LYS A 200 36.65 5.42 -13.48
CA LYS A 200 37.65 6.11 -12.66
C LYS A 200 37.15 7.31 -11.85
N ARG A 201 36.03 7.19 -11.13
CA ARG A 201 35.65 8.17 -10.09
C ARG A 201 35.97 7.70 -8.66
N ALA A 202 36.27 6.43 -8.47
CA ALA A 202 36.67 5.90 -7.16
C ALA A 202 38.13 6.23 -6.80
N SER A 203 39.03 6.49 -7.76
CA SER A 203 40.46 6.69 -7.49
C SER A 203 40.88 8.13 -7.18
N THR A 204 39.96 9.10 -7.15
CA THR A 204 40.31 10.52 -6.92
C THR A 204 39.95 11.00 -5.50
N LEU A 205 39.16 10.23 -4.73
CA LEU A 205 38.81 10.58 -3.35
C LEU A 205 39.70 9.92 -2.29
N GLU A 206 40.49 8.90 -2.64
CA GLU A 206 41.42 8.22 -1.71
C GLU A 206 42.84 8.78 -1.73
N SER A 207 43.25 9.51 -2.77
CA SER A 207 44.61 10.07 -2.87
C SER A 207 44.80 11.42 -2.18
N GLN A 208 43.76 12.00 -1.57
CA GLN A 208 43.84 13.25 -0.81
C GLN A 208 43.80 13.05 0.72
N ALA A 209 43.80 11.80 1.21
CA ALA A 209 43.69 11.50 2.65
C ALA A 209 45.02 11.06 3.30
N THR A 210 46.13 10.96 2.56
CA THR A 210 47.43 10.53 3.11
C THR A 210 48.55 11.47 2.70
N GLU A 211 48.55 12.70 3.22
CA GLU A 211 49.76 13.52 3.29
C GLU A 211 49.61 14.60 4.40
N HIS A 212 49.54 14.14 5.65
CA HIS A 212 49.87 14.99 6.78
C HIS A 212 50.51 14.15 7.90
N THR A 213 51.83 14.06 7.87
CA THR A 213 52.64 13.59 9.00
C THR A 213 53.13 14.85 9.74
N PRO A 214 52.84 15.04 11.03
CA PRO A 214 53.42 16.14 11.80
C PRO A 214 54.90 15.84 12.12
N PRO A 215 55.75 16.87 12.33
CA PRO A 215 57.18 16.69 12.58
C PRO A 215 57.43 16.10 13.98
N ALA A 216 58.56 15.39 14.11
CA ALA A 216 59.01 14.76 15.34
C ALA A 216 59.54 15.80 16.34
N ASP A 217 59.08 15.72 17.59
CA ASP A 217 59.63 16.46 18.72
C ASP A 217 60.97 15.83 19.15
N GLU A 218 61.98 16.69 19.27
CA GLU A 218 63.27 16.43 19.90
C GLU A 218 63.08 16.45 21.42
N GLU A 219 63.23 15.30 22.09
CA GLU A 219 63.41 15.27 23.55
C GLU A 219 64.90 15.25 23.88
N GLN A 220 65.31 16.28 24.61
CA GLN A 220 66.63 16.52 25.17
C GLN A 220 66.80 15.69 26.44
N ASP A 221 67.87 14.89 26.50
CA ASP A 221 68.37 14.27 27.72
C ASP A 221 69.44 15.20 28.34
N GLU A 222 69.16 15.76 29.52
CA GLU A 222 70.14 16.25 30.51
C GLU A 222 69.54 15.95 31.89
N ASP A 223 70.04 14.92 32.58
CA ASP A 223 71.06 14.97 33.63
C ASP A 223 70.43 15.06 35.03
N GLU A 224 70.67 14.05 35.87
CA GLU A 224 70.94 14.26 37.29
C GLU A 224 71.73 13.08 37.87
N ALA A 225 72.76 13.45 38.63
CA ALA A 225 73.78 12.60 39.23
C ALA A 225 73.40 12.17 40.67
N GLU A 226 74.39 11.54 41.34
CA GLU A 226 74.47 11.08 42.75
C GLU A 226 74.09 9.58 42.94
N GLU A 227 74.87 8.71 43.60
CA GLU A 227 76.08 8.81 44.43
C GLU A 227 76.62 7.39 44.75
N GLU A 228 77.89 7.30 45.21
CA GLU A 228 78.54 6.22 46.00
C GLU A 228 78.84 4.85 45.31
N GLU A 229 80.01 4.18 45.43
CA GLU A 229 81.05 4.06 46.46
C GLU A 229 82.39 3.49 45.87
N GLU A 230 83.52 3.75 46.57
CA GLU A 230 84.94 3.30 46.42
C GLU A 230 85.91 3.93 45.40
#